data_AF-A0A7S3RY18-F1
#
_entry.id   AF-A0A7S3RY18-F1
#
_cell.length_a   1.000
_cell.length_b   1.000
_cell.length_c   1.000
_cell.angle_alpha   90.00
_cell.angle_beta   90.00
_cell.angle_gamma   90.00
#
_symmetry.space_group_name_H-M   'P 1'
#
loop_
_entity.id
_entity.type
_entity.pdbx_description
1 polymer ?
#
loop_
_entity_poly.entity_id
_entity_poly.type
_entity_poly.pdbx_seq_one_letter_code
_entity_poly.pdbx_strand_id
1 'polypeptide(L)'
;REIPGSASMPRAPYSQGPCANCGAHRLLKYAHRTMCCRYKCQRAAAAQRQARLAGGGADDAVVPTFCFKIDAVLGMRFCEPEQLIAKKRRNRLAAADKAVCYLTRGTFKEDSNDAGFIDTRWVELEELYENCGKTPLKNALKKYRKAEEEDVDAAIADLEEGVEHEG
;
A
#
# COMPACT_ATOMS: atom_id res chain seq x y z
N ARG A 1 -11.12 19.52 33.50
CA ARG A 1 -10.99 18.04 33.39
C ARG A 1 -10.26 17.80 32.06
N GLU A 2 -8.94 17.77 32.13
CA GLU A 2 -8.05 17.69 30.96
C GLU A 2 -7.98 16.25 30.47
N ILE A 3 -7.95 16.08 29.15
CA ILE A 3 -7.77 14.78 28.49
C ILE A 3 -6.27 14.46 28.59
N PRO A 4 -5.85 13.36 29.24
CA PRO A 4 -4.44 13.04 29.33
C PRO A 4 -3.90 12.78 27.93
N GLY A 5 -2.84 13.51 27.57
CA GLY A 5 -2.20 13.43 26.26
C GLY A 5 -1.84 11.99 25.91
N SER A 6 -2.24 11.57 24.71
CA SER A 6 -1.74 10.36 24.08
C SER A 6 -0.25 10.53 23.83
N ALA A 7 0.57 10.12 24.81
CA ALA A 7 2.00 9.96 24.60
C ALA A 7 2.16 9.02 23.40
N SER A 8 2.61 9.56 22.27
CA SER A 8 2.96 8.76 21.11
C SER A 8 4.05 7.81 21.57
N MET A 9 3.71 6.53 21.78
CA MET A 9 4.71 5.52 22.10
C MET A 9 5.82 5.61 21.05
N PRO A 10 7.09 5.70 21.43
CA PRO A 10 8.18 5.74 20.47
C PRO A 10 8.11 4.45 19.66
N ARG A 11 7.69 4.58 18.38
CA ARG A 11 7.71 3.43 17.46
C ARG A 11 9.16 3.01 17.37
N ALA A 12 9.50 1.85 17.93
CA ALA A 12 10.83 1.29 17.73
C ALA A 12 11.14 1.31 16.22
N PRO A 13 12.30 1.81 15.80
CA PRO A 13 12.58 2.16 14.42
C PRO A 13 12.36 0.95 13.50
N TYR A 14 11.68 1.15 12.37
CA TYR A 14 11.46 0.08 11.39
C TYR A 14 12.81 -0.48 10.94
N SER A 15 12.97 -1.80 10.97
CA SER A 15 14.21 -2.47 10.56
C SER A 15 14.19 -2.77 9.06
N GLN A 16 15.32 -2.59 8.39
CA GLN A 16 15.56 -3.18 7.07
C GLN A 16 16.23 -4.55 7.27
N GLY A 17 15.83 -5.53 6.48
CA GLY A 17 16.39 -6.88 6.57
C GLY A 17 15.78 -7.85 5.56
N PRO A 18 16.28 -9.10 5.51
CA PRO A 18 15.70 -10.14 4.67
C PRO A 18 14.30 -10.52 5.16
N CYS A 19 13.31 -10.46 4.26
CA CYS A 19 11.95 -10.90 4.56
C CYS A 19 11.91 -12.43 4.74
N ALA A 20 11.40 -12.91 5.87
CA ALA A 20 11.25 -14.34 6.15
C ALA A 20 10.33 -15.07 5.15
N ASN A 21 9.40 -14.35 4.49
CA ASN A 21 8.47 -14.96 3.52
C ASN A 21 8.99 -14.94 2.07
N CYS A 22 9.66 -13.87 1.63
CA CYS A 22 10.07 -13.71 0.22
C CYS A 22 11.58 -13.58 0.01
N GLY A 23 12.39 -13.63 1.07
CA GLY A 23 13.86 -13.52 1.03
C GLY A 23 14.41 -12.13 0.66
N ALA A 24 13.57 -11.23 0.13
CA ALA A 24 14.03 -9.92 -0.32
C ALA A 24 14.44 -9.02 0.84
N HIS A 25 15.55 -8.29 0.68
CA HIS A 25 16.00 -7.27 1.62
C HIS A 25 15.12 -6.01 1.51
N ARG A 26 14.29 -5.74 2.52
CA ARG A 26 13.25 -4.69 2.51
C ARG A 26 12.98 -4.16 3.92
N LEU A 27 12.15 -3.12 4.00
CA LEU A 27 11.55 -2.66 5.25
C LEU A 27 10.64 -3.74 5.85
N LEU A 28 10.91 -4.14 7.08
CA LEU A 28 10.17 -5.17 7.81
C LEU A 28 9.18 -4.52 8.77
N LYS A 29 7.92 -4.91 8.67
CA LYS A 29 6.81 -4.28 9.40
C LYS A 29 5.99 -5.26 10.25
N TYR A 30 5.90 -6.53 9.85
CA TYR A 30 4.94 -7.48 10.41
C TYR A 30 5.61 -8.73 10.98
N ALA A 31 4.86 -9.51 11.79
CA ALA A 31 5.29 -10.76 12.44
C ALA A 31 6.69 -10.65 13.07
N HIS A 32 6.81 -9.88 14.15
CA HIS A 32 8.09 -9.57 14.81
C HIS A 32 9.13 -8.86 13.94
N ARG A 33 8.66 -8.05 12.96
CA ARG A 33 9.53 -7.33 12.02
C ARG A 33 10.43 -8.28 11.24
N THR A 34 9.89 -9.43 10.86
CA THR A 34 10.54 -10.40 9.98
C THR A 34 9.90 -10.46 8.60
N MET A 35 8.68 -9.93 8.43
CA MET A 35 7.97 -9.88 7.15
C MET A 35 7.86 -8.46 6.59
N CYS A 36 8.05 -8.34 5.27
CA CYS A 36 7.98 -7.07 4.56
C CYS A 36 6.54 -6.63 4.27
N CYS A 37 6.38 -5.41 3.78
CA CYS A 37 5.08 -4.81 3.49
C CYS A 37 4.42 -5.30 2.19
N ARG A 38 4.93 -6.36 1.55
CA ARG A 38 4.30 -6.88 0.33
C ARG A 38 3.04 -7.67 0.66
N TYR A 39 1.97 -7.53 -0.12
CA TYR A 39 0.68 -8.17 0.14
C TYR A 39 0.80 -9.67 0.46
N LYS A 40 1.52 -10.45 -0.36
CA LYS A 40 1.79 -11.88 -0.07
C LYS A 40 2.41 -12.12 1.30
N CYS A 41 3.33 -11.26 1.72
CA CYS A 41 4.00 -11.34 3.02
C CYS A 41 3.08 -10.86 4.15
N GLN A 42 2.25 -9.85 3.91
CA GLN A 42 1.23 -9.41 4.86
C GLN A 42 0.18 -10.50 5.11
N ARG A 43 -0.30 -11.20 4.07
CA ARG A 43 -1.20 -12.35 4.20
C ARG A 43 -0.57 -13.47 5.02
N ALA A 44 0.68 -13.82 4.76
CA ALA A 44 1.41 -14.81 5.56
C ALA A 44 1.53 -14.37 7.03
N ALA A 45 1.81 -13.09 7.28
CA ALA A 45 1.85 -12.53 8.63
C ALA A 45 0.48 -12.56 9.34
N ALA A 46 -0.61 -12.32 8.61
CA ALA A 46 -1.97 -12.42 9.14
C ALA A 46 -2.29 -13.87 9.53
N ALA A 47 -1.97 -14.85 8.66
CA ALA A 47 -2.18 -16.26 8.94
C ALA A 47 -1.39 -16.75 10.17
N GLN A 48 -0.11 -16.37 10.28
CA GLN A 48 0.71 -16.72 11.46
C GLN A 48 0.14 -16.13 12.76
N ARG A 49 -0.42 -14.93 12.69
CA ARG A 49 -1.09 -14.31 13.84
C ARG A 49 -2.36 -15.03 14.25
N GLN A 50 -3.22 -15.34 13.29
CA GLN A 50 -4.45 -16.08 13.56
C GLN A 50 -4.14 -17.42 14.23
N ALA A 51 -3.10 -18.12 13.78
CA ALA A 51 -2.61 -19.34 14.41
C ALA A 51 -2.15 -19.13 15.87
N ARG A 52 -1.46 -18.01 16.18
CA ARG A 52 -1.03 -17.67 17.55
C ARG A 52 -2.18 -17.29 18.46
N LEU A 53 -3.14 -16.51 17.97
CA LEU A 53 -4.34 -16.12 18.72
C LEU A 53 -5.19 -17.33 19.10
N ALA A 54 -5.34 -18.29 18.18
CA ALA A 54 -5.99 -19.57 18.47
C ALA A 54 -5.27 -20.38 19.57
N GLY A 55 -3.95 -20.20 19.72
CA GLY A 55 -3.12 -20.83 20.75
C GLY A 55 -3.02 -20.05 22.08
N GLY A 56 -3.77 -18.95 22.25
CA GLY A 56 -3.81 -18.16 23.49
C GLY A 56 -2.62 -17.21 23.70
N GLY A 57 -1.79 -16.96 22.68
CA GLY A 57 -0.68 -16.01 22.77
C GLY A 57 -1.12 -14.57 22.51
N ALA A 58 -0.77 -13.63 23.39
CA ALA A 58 -0.86 -12.20 23.12
C ALA A 58 0.33 -11.75 22.24
N ASP A 59 0.07 -11.01 21.16
CA ASP A 59 1.09 -10.55 20.21
C ASP A 59 0.99 -9.03 20.01
N ASP A 60 2.09 -8.30 20.28
CA ASP A 60 2.20 -6.85 20.09
C ASP A 60 2.45 -6.43 18.63
N ALA A 61 2.46 -7.37 17.67
CA ALA A 61 2.62 -7.05 16.26
C ALA A 61 1.36 -6.38 15.67
N VAL A 62 1.56 -5.28 14.95
CA VAL A 62 0.51 -4.51 14.24
C VAL A 62 -0.22 -5.35 13.19
N VAL A 63 -1.52 -5.63 13.38
CA VAL A 63 -2.34 -6.45 12.46
C VAL A 63 -2.39 -5.78 11.08
N PRO A 64 -2.17 -6.51 9.96
CA PRO A 64 -2.26 -5.92 8.64
C PRO A 64 -3.73 -5.79 8.28
N THR A 65 -4.16 -4.59 7.93
CA THR A 65 -5.49 -4.35 7.36
C THR A 65 -5.38 -4.34 5.84
N PHE A 66 -6.30 -5.00 5.16
CA PHE A 66 -6.35 -5.06 3.70
C PHE A 66 -7.53 -4.27 3.13
N CYS A 67 -7.41 -3.82 1.89
CA CYS A 67 -8.49 -3.18 1.15
C CYS A 67 -9.53 -4.21 0.70
N PHE A 68 -10.77 -4.09 1.16
CA PHE A 68 -11.91 -4.96 0.77
C PHE A 68 -12.93 -4.24 -0.11
N LYS A 69 -12.83 -2.91 -0.22
CA LYS A 69 -13.71 -2.11 -1.09
C LYS A 69 -12.93 -0.95 -1.68
N ILE A 70 -13.05 -0.78 -2.99
CA ILE A 70 -12.46 0.34 -3.73
C ILE A 70 -13.51 1.44 -3.84
N ASP A 71 -13.24 2.60 -3.24
CA ASP A 71 -14.08 3.78 -3.42
C ASP A 71 -13.54 4.64 -4.58
N ALA A 72 -12.22 4.82 -4.66
CA ALA A 72 -11.55 5.48 -5.79
C ALA A 72 -10.09 5.02 -5.96
N VAL A 73 -9.58 5.13 -7.19
CA VAL A 73 -8.16 5.01 -7.50
C VAL A 73 -7.67 6.39 -7.92
N LEU A 74 -6.57 6.84 -7.29
CA LEU A 74 -6.07 8.22 -7.37
C LEU A 74 -4.66 8.29 -7.97
N GLY A 75 -4.05 7.16 -8.28
CA GLY A 75 -2.68 7.12 -8.78
C GLY A 75 -2.18 5.72 -8.98
N MET A 76 -1.10 5.58 -9.75
CA MET A 76 -0.42 4.32 -10.00
C MET A 76 1.09 4.49 -9.78
N ARG A 77 1.73 3.46 -9.23
CA ARG A 77 3.19 3.36 -9.17
C ARG A 77 3.66 1.96 -9.45
N PHE A 78 4.87 1.86 -10.00
CA PHE A 78 5.54 0.59 -10.30
C PHE A 78 6.61 0.23 -9.29
N CYS A 79 7.00 1.15 -8.41
CA CYS A 79 8.09 0.97 -7.46
C CYS A 79 7.95 1.94 -6.29
N GLU A 80 8.55 1.60 -5.15
CA GLU A 80 8.75 2.49 -4.01
C GLU A 80 10.23 2.85 -3.94
N PRO A 81 10.64 4.07 -4.33
CA PRO A 81 12.05 4.47 -4.33
C PRO A 81 12.72 4.33 -2.96
N GLU A 82 11.98 4.51 -1.87
CA GLU A 82 12.47 4.38 -0.50
C GLU A 82 12.86 2.94 -0.13
N GLN A 83 12.32 1.94 -0.84
CA GLN A 83 12.68 0.54 -0.65
C GLN A 83 13.86 0.10 -1.53
N LEU A 84 14.36 0.98 -2.39
CA LEU A 84 15.48 0.68 -3.27
C LEU A 84 16.80 1.09 -2.65
N ILE A 85 17.75 0.15 -2.63
CA ILE A 85 19.16 0.47 -2.36
C ILE A 85 19.72 1.40 -3.44
N ALA A 86 20.73 2.20 -3.10
CA ALA A 86 21.32 3.21 -4.00
C ALA A 86 21.73 2.65 -5.37
N LYS A 87 22.25 1.42 -5.41
CA LYS A 87 22.59 0.73 -6.68
C LYS A 87 21.34 0.51 -7.55
N LYS A 88 20.21 0.09 -6.99
CA LYS A 88 18.97 -0.15 -7.73
C LYS A 88 18.32 1.15 -8.21
N ARG A 89 18.42 2.23 -7.44
CA ARG A 89 17.91 3.56 -7.85
C ARG A 89 18.55 4.10 -9.13
N ARG A 90 19.80 3.71 -9.42
CA ARG A 90 20.57 4.15 -10.59
C ARG A 90 20.57 3.17 -11.76
N ASN A 91 19.96 1.99 -11.62
CA ASN A 91 20.03 0.91 -12.60
C ASN A 91 18.64 0.43 -13.01
N ARG A 92 18.55 -0.33 -14.10
CA ARG A 92 17.29 -0.95 -14.54
C ARG A 92 16.73 -1.85 -13.43
N LEU A 93 15.49 -1.59 -13.03
CA LEU A 93 14.81 -2.39 -12.02
C LEU A 93 14.44 -3.78 -12.54
N ALA A 94 14.76 -4.81 -11.75
CA ALA A 94 14.31 -6.17 -11.99
C ALA A 94 12.80 -6.30 -11.72
N ALA A 95 12.16 -7.35 -12.25
CA ALA A 95 10.73 -7.59 -12.03
C ALA A 95 10.38 -7.69 -10.53
N ALA A 96 11.25 -8.31 -9.72
CA ALA A 96 11.07 -8.42 -8.27
C ALA A 96 11.11 -7.07 -7.52
N ASP A 97 11.70 -6.04 -8.13
CA ASP A 97 11.75 -4.67 -7.58
C ASP A 97 10.55 -3.83 -8.02
N LYS A 98 9.73 -4.37 -8.92
CA LYS A 98 8.51 -3.73 -9.39
C LYS A 98 7.31 -4.26 -8.62
N ALA A 99 6.48 -3.34 -8.18
CA ALA A 99 5.18 -3.58 -7.56
C ALA A 99 4.19 -2.75 -8.34
N VAL A 100 3.20 -3.38 -8.99
CA VAL A 100 2.08 -2.58 -9.48
C VAL A 100 1.23 -2.24 -8.25
N CYS A 101 1.30 -0.99 -7.83
CA CYS A 101 0.49 -0.46 -6.74
C CYS A 101 -0.39 0.67 -7.26
N TYR A 102 -1.58 0.76 -6.68
CA TYR A 102 -2.50 1.87 -6.89
C TYR A 102 -2.66 2.65 -5.60
N LEU A 103 -2.72 3.98 -5.70
CA LEU A 103 -3.13 4.83 -4.59
C LEU A 103 -4.65 4.69 -4.49
N THR A 104 -5.11 3.94 -3.52
CA THR A 104 -6.52 3.55 -3.40
C THR A 104 -7.12 4.21 -2.17
N ARG A 105 -8.19 4.97 -2.39
CA ARG A 105 -9.15 5.30 -1.35
C ARG A 105 -10.16 4.17 -1.25
N GLY A 106 -10.29 3.59 -0.08
CA GLY A 106 -11.12 2.40 0.10
C GLY A 106 -11.38 2.06 1.55
N THR A 107 -12.13 0.99 1.76
CA THR A 107 -12.41 0.44 3.10
C THR A 107 -11.39 -0.65 3.43
N PHE A 108 -10.63 -0.42 4.50
CA PHE A 108 -9.61 -1.33 5.00
C PHE A 108 -10.10 -2.08 6.24
N LYS A 109 -9.84 -3.38 6.29
CA LYS A 109 -10.29 -4.29 7.36
C LYS A 109 -9.20 -5.28 7.74
N GLU A 110 -9.20 -5.73 8.98
CA GLU A 110 -8.36 -6.86 9.40
C GLU A 110 -8.84 -8.17 8.76
N ASP A 111 -10.16 -8.40 8.78
CA ASP A 111 -10.81 -9.57 8.21
C ASP A 111 -12.28 -9.28 7.80
N SER A 112 -13.04 -10.35 7.50
CA SER A 112 -14.45 -10.24 7.09
C SER A 112 -15.40 -9.81 8.20
N ASN A 113 -15.02 -9.98 9.47
CA ASN A 113 -15.81 -9.66 10.65
C ASN A 113 -15.56 -8.23 11.15
N ASP A 114 -14.51 -7.57 10.65
CA ASP A 114 -14.21 -6.18 10.91
C ASP A 114 -15.09 -5.24 10.04
N ALA A 115 -15.66 -4.21 10.68
CA ALA A 115 -16.41 -3.15 10.01
C ALA A 115 -15.49 -2.35 9.08
N GLY A 116 -14.22 -2.22 9.45
CA GLY A 116 -13.19 -1.49 8.73
C GLY A 116 -13.32 0.02 8.83
N PHE A 117 -12.41 0.70 8.14
CA PHE A 117 -12.38 2.15 8.08
C PHE A 117 -11.92 2.64 6.72
N ILE A 118 -12.32 3.86 6.38
CA ILE A 118 -11.93 4.50 5.13
C ILE A 118 -10.51 5.03 5.28
N ASP A 119 -9.64 4.70 4.33
CA ASP A 119 -8.29 5.25 4.26
C ASP A 119 -7.82 5.39 2.80
N THR A 120 -6.71 6.09 2.59
CA THR A 120 -6.06 6.27 1.28
C THR A 120 -4.61 5.79 1.36
N ARG A 121 -4.29 4.70 0.64
CA ARG A 121 -2.98 4.03 0.75
C ARG A 121 -2.51 3.49 -0.58
N TRP A 122 -1.20 3.26 -0.68
CA TRP A 122 -0.64 2.46 -1.76
C TRP A 122 -0.96 0.98 -1.53
N VAL A 123 -1.79 0.41 -2.40
CA VAL A 123 -2.27 -0.97 -2.35
C VAL A 123 -1.75 -1.73 -3.55
N GLU A 124 -1.24 -2.95 -3.36
CA GLU A 124 -0.80 -3.79 -4.47
C GLU A 124 -1.97 -4.30 -5.33
N LEU A 125 -1.75 -4.41 -6.64
CA LEU A 125 -2.75 -4.91 -7.59
C LEU A 125 -3.29 -6.30 -7.17
N GLU A 126 -2.42 -7.15 -6.64
CA GLU A 126 -2.80 -8.48 -6.17
C GLU A 126 -3.78 -8.43 -4.99
N GLU A 127 -3.56 -7.51 -4.03
CA GLU A 127 -4.48 -7.29 -2.92
C GLU A 127 -5.87 -6.87 -3.40
N LEU A 128 -5.91 -5.88 -4.29
CA LEU A 128 -7.17 -5.40 -4.86
C LEU A 128 -7.89 -6.50 -5.65
N TYR A 129 -7.13 -7.34 -6.37
CA TYR A 129 -7.70 -8.43 -7.14
C TYR A 129 -8.30 -9.51 -6.23
N GLU A 130 -7.56 -9.95 -5.22
CA GLU A 130 -7.96 -11.03 -4.33
C GLU A 130 -9.09 -10.61 -3.37
N ASN A 131 -9.04 -9.40 -2.82
CA ASN A 131 -9.97 -8.98 -1.78
C ASN A 131 -11.18 -8.18 -2.31
N CYS A 132 -11.01 -7.37 -3.36
CA CYS A 132 -12.12 -6.58 -3.93
C CYS A 132 -12.75 -7.25 -5.17
N GLY A 133 -12.07 -8.23 -5.77
CA GLY A 133 -12.54 -8.96 -6.93
C GLY A 133 -12.28 -8.28 -8.27
N LYS A 134 -12.31 -9.09 -9.33
CA LYS A 134 -11.93 -8.71 -10.70
C LYS A 134 -12.80 -7.57 -11.27
N THR A 135 -14.12 -7.66 -11.13
CA THR A 135 -15.05 -6.71 -11.77
C THR A 135 -14.99 -5.32 -11.11
N PRO A 136 -15.09 -5.18 -9.77
CA PRO A 136 -14.94 -3.87 -9.12
C PRO A 136 -13.59 -3.22 -9.43
N LEU A 137 -12.50 -4.00 -9.38
CA LEU A 137 -11.16 -3.53 -9.72
C LEU A 137 -11.08 -2.99 -11.16
N LYS A 138 -11.51 -3.77 -12.15
CA LYS A 138 -11.47 -3.33 -13.56
C LYS A 138 -12.27 -2.06 -13.79
N ASN A 139 -13.43 -1.93 -13.17
CA ASN A 139 -14.27 -0.74 -13.29
C ASN A 139 -13.60 0.48 -12.68
N ALA A 140 -13.00 0.33 -11.49
CA ALA A 140 -12.27 1.41 -10.83
C ALA A 140 -11.05 1.88 -11.65
N LEU A 141 -10.27 0.93 -12.17
CA LEU A 141 -9.10 1.25 -13.02
C LEU A 141 -9.50 1.92 -14.33
N LYS A 142 -10.61 1.51 -14.96
CA LYS A 142 -11.11 2.14 -16.18
C LYS A 142 -11.51 3.59 -15.91
N LYS A 143 -12.19 3.86 -14.79
CA LYS A 143 -12.56 5.23 -14.39
C LYS A 143 -11.33 6.08 -14.12
N TYR A 144 -10.35 5.55 -13.38
CA TYR A 144 -9.10 6.26 -13.10
C TYR A 144 -8.34 6.65 -14.36
N ARG A 145 -8.11 5.71 -15.30
CA ARG A 145 -7.36 6.02 -16.52
C ARG A 145 -8.02 7.08 -17.38
N LYS A 146 -9.35 7.04 -17.46
CA LYS A 146 -10.12 8.04 -18.18
C LYS A 146 -9.95 9.42 -17.54
N ALA A 147 -10.10 9.51 -16.22
CA ALA A 147 -9.92 10.77 -15.50
C ALA A 147 -8.47 11.27 -15.58
N GLU A 148 -7.49 10.38 -15.46
CA GLU A 148 -6.05 10.70 -15.59
C GLU A 148 -5.74 11.30 -16.97
N GLU A 149 -6.26 10.72 -18.05
CA GLU A 149 -6.08 11.23 -19.41
C GLU A 149 -6.74 12.61 -19.56
N GLU A 150 -7.99 12.76 -19.12
CA GLU A 150 -8.72 14.04 -19.15
C GLU A 150 -8.03 15.14 -18.32
N ASP A 151 -7.55 14.82 -17.11
CA ASP A 151 -6.86 15.75 -16.22
C ASP A 151 -5.48 16.16 -16.76
N VAL A 152 -4.74 15.22 -17.38
CA VAL A 152 -3.44 15.50 -17.99
C VAL A 152 -3.59 16.36 -19.24
N ASP A 153 -4.55 16.04 -20.10
CA ASP A 153 -4.80 16.82 -21.32
C ASP A 153 -5.21 18.27 -20.97
N ALA A 154 -6.09 18.44 -19.99
CA ALA A 154 -6.46 19.77 -19.49
C ALA A 154 -5.26 20.53 -18.93
N ALA A 155 -4.42 19.87 -18.11
CA ALA A 155 -3.23 20.50 -17.54
C ALA A 155 -2.19 20.88 -18.61
N ILE A 156 -2.07 20.11 -19.68
CA ILE A 156 -1.19 20.46 -20.81
C ILE A 156 -1.74 21.68 -21.57
N ALA A 157 -3.04 21.71 -21.85
CA ALA A 157 -3.67 22.84 -22.53
C ALA A 157 -3.48 24.16 -21.74
N ASP A 158 -3.69 24.13 -20.42
CA ASP A 158 -3.47 25.29 -19.55
C ASP A 158 -2.01 25.79 -19.60
N LEU A 159 -1.05 24.87 -19.71
CA LEU A 159 0.38 25.21 -19.85
C LEU A 159 0.71 25.80 -21.22
N GLU A 160 0.04 25.35 -22.29
CA GLU A 160 0.25 25.87 -23.65
C GLU A 160 -0.36 27.27 -23.83
N GLU A 161 -1.57 27.51 -23.30
CA GLU A 161 -2.24 28.84 -23.36
C GLU A 161 -1.49 29.92 -22.55
N GLY A 162 -0.81 29.52 -21.48
CA GLY A 162 0.06 30.39 -20.69
C GLY A 162 1.33 30.87 -21.40
N VAL A 163 1.72 30.25 -22.52
CA VAL A 163 2.90 30.65 -23.33
C VAL A 163 2.57 31.77 -24.33
N GLU A 164 1.30 31.95 -24.70
CA GLU A 164 0.90 32.90 -25.76
C GLU A 164 0.77 34.36 -25.30
N HIS A 165 1.04 34.67 -24.03
CA HIS A 165 0.88 36.03 -23.47
C HIS A 165 2.20 36.77 -23.17
N GLU A 166 3.36 36.19 -23.48
CA GLU A 166 4.69 36.82 -23.29
C GLU A 166 5.45 37.06 -24.62
N GLY A 167 4.74 37.44 -25.69
CA GLY A 167 5.31 37.81 -26.99
C GLY A 167 5.00 39.23 -27.42
#